data_AF-A0A850BSC2-F1
#
_entry.id   AF-A0A850BSC2-F1
#
_cell.length_a   1.000
_cell.length_b   1.000
_cell.length_c   1.000
_cell.angle_alpha   90.00
_cell.angle_beta   90.00
_cell.angle_gamma   90.00
#
_symmetry.space_group_name_H-M   'P 1'
#
loop_
_entity.id
_entity.type
_entity.pdbx_description
1 polymer ?
#
loop_
_entity_poly.entity_id
_entity_poly.type
_entity_poly.pdbx_seq_one_letter_code
_entity_poly.pdbx_strand_id
1 'polypeptide(L)'
;MIRAAVLTISDSSFEGTREDLSGPALTARMADLGWSVVTREILPDDRRRIATRLSEIADSGAANFVIATGGTGVAARDVTPEALRDVMHKEIPGLGE
;
A
#
# COMPACT_ATOMS: atom_id res chain seq x y z
N MET A 1 4.88 -14.20 14.08
CA MET A 1 5.49 -13.75 12.80
C MET A 1 4.55 -12.71 12.19
N ILE A 2 5.06 -11.54 11.83
CA ILE A 2 4.25 -10.48 11.22
C ILE A 2 3.99 -10.82 9.75
N ARG A 3 2.72 -10.78 9.33
CA ARG A 3 2.31 -10.90 7.94
C ARG A 3 2.08 -9.51 7.36
N ALA A 4 2.68 -9.23 6.22
CA ALA A 4 2.59 -7.93 5.58
C ALA A 4 2.00 -8.00 4.18
N ALA A 5 1.26 -6.96 3.79
CA ALA A 5 0.85 -6.71 2.41
C ALA A 5 1.55 -5.47 1.87
N VAL A 6 2.02 -5.55 0.63
CA VAL A 6 2.70 -4.46 -0.09
C VAL A 6 1.84 -4.03 -1.26
N LEU A 7 1.44 -2.76 -1.28
CA LEU A 7 0.66 -2.16 -2.36
C LEU A 7 1.49 -1.05 -3.03
N THR A 8 1.81 -1.22 -4.31
CA THR A 8 2.38 -0.14 -5.13
C THR A 8 1.24 0.61 -5.79
N ILE A 9 1.14 1.91 -5.55
CA ILE A 9 0.13 2.79 -6.13
C ILE A 9 0.79 3.62 -7.23
N SER A 10 0.48 3.27 -8.49
CA SER A 10 0.96 4.00 -9.65
C SER A 10 0.19 3.61 -10.90
N ASP A 11 -0.38 4.60 -11.59
CA ASP A 11 -0.93 4.41 -12.93
C ASP A 11 0.09 3.78 -13.89
N SER A 12 1.30 4.33 -13.96
CA SER A 12 2.32 3.88 -14.91
C SER A 12 2.80 2.44 -14.66
N SER A 13 2.92 2.02 -13.39
CA SER A 13 3.26 0.63 -13.09
C SER A 13 2.07 -0.31 -13.25
N PHE A 14 0.85 0.16 -13.01
CA PHE A 14 -0.36 -0.62 -13.26
C PHE A 14 -0.59 -0.86 -14.76
N GLU A 15 -0.27 0.13 -15.61
CA GLU A 15 -0.32 0.04 -17.08
C GLU A 15 0.89 -0.68 -17.69
N GLY A 16 1.91 -1.01 -16.88
CA GLY A 16 3.15 -1.64 -17.35
C GLY A 16 4.08 -0.73 -18.15
N THR A 17 3.84 0.58 -18.15
CA THR A 17 4.69 1.58 -18.81
C THR A 17 5.93 1.95 -17.98
N ARG A 18 5.93 1.58 -16.68
CA ARG A 18 7.06 1.73 -15.77
C ARG A 18 7.19 0.52 -14.85
N GLU A 19 8.41 0.00 -14.71
CA GLU A 19 8.68 -1.10 -13.78
C GLU A 19 8.48 -0.67 -12.31
N ASP A 20 7.81 -1.53 -11.52
CA ASP A 20 7.68 -1.37 -10.07
C ASP A 20 8.96 -1.85 -9.35
N LEU A 21 9.79 -0.89 -8.97
CA LEU A 21 11.00 -1.14 -8.17
C LEU A 21 10.73 -1.11 -6.66
N SER A 22 9.68 -0.40 -6.21
CA SER A 22 9.39 -0.20 -4.79
C SER A 22 8.80 -1.46 -4.16
N GLY A 23 7.86 -2.13 -4.83
CA GLY A 23 7.23 -3.34 -4.32
C GLY A 23 8.23 -4.46 -4.00
N PRO A 24 9.17 -4.81 -4.89
CA PRO A 24 10.23 -5.78 -4.60
C PRO A 24 11.17 -5.32 -3.49
N ALA A 25 11.56 -4.04 -3.46
CA ALA A 25 12.44 -3.49 -2.44
C ALA A 25 11.82 -3.57 -1.03
N LEU A 26 10.54 -3.21 -0.90
CA LEU A 26 9.79 -3.35 0.35
C LEU A 26 9.62 -4.81 0.77
N THR A 27 9.40 -5.70 -0.20
CA THR A 27 9.29 -7.14 0.06
C THR A 27 10.59 -7.71 0.62
N ALA A 28 11.73 -7.36 0.01
CA ALA A 28 13.05 -7.74 0.52
C ALA A 28 13.29 -7.16 1.93
N ARG A 29 12.95 -5.88 2.15
CA ARG A 29 13.12 -5.24 3.45
C ARG A 29 12.30 -5.91 4.56
N MET A 30 11.07 -6.33 4.25
CA MET A 30 10.23 -7.06 5.20
C MET A 30 10.79 -8.45 5.50
N ALA A 31 11.33 -9.15 4.50
CA ALA A 31 12.01 -10.42 4.71
C ALA A 31 13.23 -10.27 5.64
N ASP A 32 14.04 -9.21 5.48
CA ASP A 32 15.17 -8.91 6.36
C ASP A 32 14.75 -8.68 7.83
N LEU A 33 13.54 -8.19 8.05
CA LEU A 33 12.94 -8.02 9.38
C LEU A 33 12.33 -9.33 9.94
N GLY A 34 12.40 -10.44 9.18
CA GLY A 34 11.79 -11.73 9.53
C GLY A 34 10.26 -11.74 9.36
N TRP A 35 9.70 -10.85 8.55
CA TRP A 35 8.28 -10.78 8.25
C TRP A 35 7.95 -11.61 7.01
N SER A 36 6.69 -12.03 6.90
CA SER A 36 6.18 -12.77 5.74
C SER A 36 5.31 -11.85 4.89
N VAL A 37 5.68 -11.60 3.65
CA VAL A 37 4.84 -10.85 2.72
C VAL A 37 3.80 -11.79 2.10
N VAL A 38 2.54 -11.63 2.49
CA VAL A 38 1.42 -12.48 2.05
C VAL A 38 0.74 -11.95 0.80
N THR A 39 0.98 -10.70 0.44
CA THR A 39 0.39 -10.06 -0.74
C THR A 39 1.34 -8.99 -1.24
N ARG A 40 1.59 -8.97 -2.55
CA ARG A 40 2.22 -7.86 -3.26
C ARG A 40 1.38 -7.56 -4.49
N GLU A 41 0.93 -6.33 -4.63
CA GLU A 41 0.00 -5.91 -5.69
C GLU A 41 0.31 -4.50 -6.18
N ILE A 42 -0.03 -4.22 -7.43
CA ILE A 42 0.02 -2.87 -8.02
C ILE A 42 -1.41 -2.41 -8.27
N LEU A 43 -1.73 -1.19 -7.85
CA LEU A 43 -3.02 -0.52 -8.07
C LEU A 43 -2.79 0.83 -8.78
N PRO A 44 -3.73 1.32 -9.58
CA PRO A 44 -3.65 2.67 -10.12
C PRO A 44 -3.98 3.70 -9.03
N ASP A 45 -3.74 4.97 -9.35
CA ASP A 45 -4.06 6.15 -8.54
C ASP A 45 -5.58 6.43 -8.53
N ASP A 46 -6.35 5.47 -7.99
CA ASP A 46 -7.81 5.51 -7.84
C ASP A 46 -8.20 5.31 -6.38
N ARG A 47 -8.69 6.40 -5.77
CA ARG A 47 -9.07 6.44 -4.35
C ARG A 47 -9.99 5.29 -3.93
N ARG A 48 -10.99 4.95 -4.74
CA ARG A 48 -11.97 3.90 -4.40
C ARG A 48 -11.34 2.52 -4.48
N ARG A 49 -10.54 2.24 -5.51
CA ARG A 49 -9.85 0.96 -5.64
C ARG A 49 -8.86 0.73 -4.51
N ILE A 50 -8.11 1.77 -4.14
CA ILE A 50 -7.15 1.73 -3.02
C ILE A 50 -7.90 1.45 -1.70
N ALA A 51 -8.91 2.25 -1.38
CA ALA A 51 -9.71 2.09 -0.15
C ALA A 51 -10.39 0.70 -0.07
N THR A 52 -10.98 0.23 -1.17
CA THR A 52 -11.61 -1.10 -1.23
C THR A 52 -10.59 -2.18 -0.94
N ARG A 53 -9.42 -2.14 -1.59
CA ARG A 53 -8.40 -3.16 -1.41
C ARG A 53 -7.81 -3.17 -0.01
N LEU A 54 -7.58 -1.98 0.57
CA LEU A 54 -7.15 -1.84 1.96
C LEU A 54 -8.16 -2.49 2.93
N SER A 55 -9.46 -2.24 2.72
CA SER A 55 -10.53 -2.80 3.54
C SER A 55 -10.58 -4.32 3.43
N GLU A 56 -10.53 -4.88 2.21
CA GLU A 56 -10.50 -6.34 2.00
C GLU A 56 -9.32 -7.03 2.70
N ILE A 57 -8.13 -6.43 2.62
CA ILE A 57 -6.94 -6.98 3.28
C ILE A 57 -7.09 -6.93 4.80
N ALA A 58 -7.62 -5.82 5.34
CA ALA A 58 -7.85 -5.66 6.77
C ALA A 58 -8.93 -6.62 7.29
N ASP A 59 -10.09 -6.67 6.64
CA ASP A 59 -11.27 -7.44 7.05
C ASP A 59 -11.04 -8.96 6.94
N SER A 60 -10.24 -9.40 5.96
CA SER A 60 -9.89 -10.82 5.82
C SER A 60 -8.94 -11.34 6.91
N GLY A 61 -8.27 -10.44 7.65
CA GLY A 61 -7.22 -10.81 8.61
C GLY A 61 -5.97 -11.40 7.96
N ALA A 62 -5.81 -11.28 6.63
CA ALA A 62 -4.69 -11.85 5.88
C ALA A 62 -3.35 -11.23 6.29
N ALA A 63 -3.31 -9.90 6.52
CA ALA A 63 -2.12 -9.17 6.92
C ALA A 63 -2.29 -8.49 8.28
N ASN A 64 -1.19 -8.38 9.04
CA ASN A 64 -1.10 -7.58 10.25
C ASN A 64 -0.63 -6.15 9.97
N PHE A 65 0.05 -5.97 8.84
CA PHE A 65 0.65 -4.70 8.42
C PHE A 65 0.43 -4.52 6.92
N VAL A 66 -0.03 -3.35 6.51
CA VAL A 66 -0.15 -3.00 5.08
C VAL A 66 0.73 -1.79 4.83
N ILE A 67 1.57 -1.89 3.81
CA ILE A 67 2.38 -0.76 3.33
C ILE A 67 1.92 -0.37 1.93
N ALA A 68 1.60 0.90 1.75
CA ALA A 68 1.36 1.49 0.44
C ALA A 68 2.55 2.37 0.06
N THR A 69 2.97 2.31 -1.20
CA THR A 69 4.02 3.17 -1.76
C THR A 69 3.53 3.85 -3.03
N GLY A 70 3.70 5.17 -3.13
CA GLY A 70 3.21 5.97 -4.25
C GLY A 70 1.84 6.62 -3.97
N GLY A 71 1.49 7.61 -4.80
CA GLY A 71 0.23 8.35 -4.69
C GLY A 71 0.14 9.29 -3.46
N THR A 72 1.27 9.68 -2.85
CA THR A 72 1.32 10.51 -1.63
C THR A 72 1.86 11.93 -1.86
N GLY A 73 2.12 12.31 -3.11
CA GLY A 73 2.61 13.64 -3.47
C GLY A 73 1.51 14.72 -3.47
N VAL A 74 1.78 15.81 -4.19
CA VAL A 74 0.85 16.95 -4.33
C VAL A 74 0.17 17.00 -5.71
N ALA A 75 0.38 16.01 -6.56
CA ALA A 75 -0.25 15.96 -7.86
C ALA A 75 -1.75 15.65 -7.71
N ALA A 76 -2.58 16.06 -8.67
CA ALA A 76 -4.02 15.80 -8.64
C ALA A 76 -4.40 14.31 -8.62
N ARG A 77 -3.46 13.44 -9.03
CA ARG A 77 -3.62 11.97 -9.00
C ARG A 77 -3.14 11.37 -7.67
N ASP A 78 -2.35 12.06 -6.87
CA ASP A 78 -1.89 11.56 -5.58
C ASP A 78 -3.06 11.53 -4.58
N VAL A 79 -3.62 10.34 -4.35
CA VAL A 79 -4.84 10.14 -3.54
C VAL A 79 -4.71 9.05 -2.47
N THR A 80 -3.50 8.50 -2.26
CA THR A 80 -3.25 7.44 -1.28
C THR A 80 -3.56 7.88 0.16
N PRO A 81 -3.18 9.09 0.63
CA PRO A 81 -3.52 9.54 1.98
C PRO A 81 -5.04 9.64 2.19
N GLU A 82 -5.78 10.14 1.20
CA GLU A 82 -7.24 10.26 1.24
C GLU A 82 -7.91 8.88 1.26
N ALA A 83 -7.42 7.94 0.45
CA ALA A 83 -7.92 6.56 0.44
C ALA A 83 -7.66 5.84 1.76
N LEU A 84 -6.51 6.07 2.41
CA LEU A 84 -6.23 5.56 3.76
C LEU A 84 -7.20 6.14 4.79
N ARG A 85 -7.49 7.45 4.72
CA ARG A 85 -8.42 8.12 5.64
C ARG A 85 -9.85 7.62 5.53
N ASP A 86 -10.26 7.14 4.35
CA ASP A 86 -11.60 6.58 4.14
C ASP A 86 -11.85 5.29 4.92
N VAL A 87 -10.79 4.55 5.28
CA VAL A 87 -10.90 3.18 5.83
C VAL A 87 -10.25 3.02 7.21
N MET A 88 -9.39 3.96 7.62
CA MET A 88 -8.77 3.88 8.93
C MET A 88 -9.77 4.20 10.05
N HIS A 89 -9.73 3.41 11.11
CA HIS A 89 -10.51 3.69 12.32
C HIS A 89 -9.86 4.76 13.21
N LYS A 90 -8.53 4.85 13.18
CA LYS A 90 -7.75 5.76 14.00
C LYS A 90 -6.43 6.09 13.32
N GLU A 91 -6.13 7.38 13.22
CA GLU A 91 -4.84 7.88 12.76
C GLU A 91 -3.81 7.88 13.90
N ILE A 92 -2.55 7.60 13.57
CA ILE A 92 -1.39 7.69 14.48
C ILE A 92 -0.46 8.77 13.92
N PRO A 93 -0.60 10.05 14.35
CA PRO A 93 0.07 11.18 13.72
C PRO A 93 1.60 11.03 13.62
N GLY A 94 2.25 10.51 14.67
CA GLY A 94 3.71 10.36 14.72
C GLY A 94 4.32 9.31 13.78
N LEU A 95 3.52 8.58 12.99
CA LEU A 95 4.04 7.67 11.95
C LEU A 95 4.19 8.35 10.58
N GLY A 96 3.71 9.59 10.40
CA GLY A 96 3.77 10.33 9.13
C GLY A 96 4.45 11.71 9.21
N GLU A 97 5.14 12.01 10.32
CA GLU A 97 5.87 13.26 10.57
C GLU A 97 7.30 13.30 10.00
#